data_AF-A0A498QDL8-F1
#
_entry.id   AF-A0A498QDL8-F1
#
_cell.length_a   1.000
_cell.length_b   1.000
_cell.length_c   1.000
_cell.angle_alpha   90.00
_cell.angle_beta   90.00
_cell.angle_gamma   90.00
#
_symmetry.space_group_name_H-M   'P 1'
#
loop_
_entity.id
_entity.type
_entity.pdbx_description
1 polymer ?
#
loop_
_entity_poly.entity_id
_entity_poly.type
_entity_poly.pdbx_seq_one_letter_code
_entity_poly.pdbx_strand_id
1 'polypeptide(L)'
;MSILTTEPEMLGAAAANLRDLGSTMLSRNAAAAAATMNVTPPAADEVSMLTAMHFAAHAAAFQQVFSDAMKIHEAFVSAMAACADLYKEGERTNMVGLA
;
A
#
# COMPACT_ATOMS: atom_id res chain seq x y z
N MET A 1 1.07 36.15 -17.80
CA MET A 1 0.31 35.13 -17.06
C MET A 1 1.08 33.82 -17.19
N SER A 2 1.36 33.13 -16.08
CA SER A 2 1.99 31.80 -16.12
C SER A 2 0.90 30.75 -16.30
N ILE A 3 1.10 29.82 -17.24
CA ILE A 3 0.28 28.62 -17.35
C ILE A 3 0.89 27.58 -16.41
N LEU A 4 0.07 27.01 -15.52
CA LEU A 4 0.43 25.86 -14.69
C LEU A 4 -0.29 24.64 -15.27
N THR A 5 0.47 23.63 -15.69
CA THR A 5 -0.04 22.33 -16.11
C THR A 5 0.23 21.32 -14.99
N THR A 6 -0.78 20.56 -14.62
CA THR A 6 -0.80 19.67 -13.44
C THR A 6 -0.83 18.18 -13.79
N GLU A 7 -0.93 17.83 -15.08
CA GLU A 7 -0.88 16.46 -15.60
C GLU A 7 -1.81 15.47 -14.83
N PRO A 8 -3.12 15.78 -14.69
CA PRO A 8 -4.04 15.01 -13.87
C PRO A 8 -4.20 13.55 -14.34
N GLU A 9 -4.08 13.28 -15.65
CA GLU A 9 -4.13 11.92 -16.19
C GLU A 9 -2.97 11.05 -15.67
N MET A 10 -1.76 11.61 -15.57
CA MET A 10 -0.60 10.90 -15.04
C MET A 10 -0.76 10.59 -13.54
N LEU A 11 -1.35 11.52 -12.79
CA LEU A 11 -1.66 11.31 -11.37
C LEU A 11 -2.71 10.20 -11.17
N GLY A 12 -3.75 10.20 -12.01
CA GLY A 12 -4.78 9.14 -12.01
C GLY A 12 -4.20 7.76 -12.40
N ALA A 13 -3.33 7.70 -13.40
CA ALA A 13 -2.64 6.47 -13.80
C ALA A 13 -1.73 5.94 -12.68
N ALA A 14 -1.01 6.82 -11.98
CA ALA A 14 -0.19 6.43 -10.83
C ALA A 14 -1.05 5.87 -9.69
N ALA A 15 -2.20 6.48 -9.39
CA ALA A 15 -3.14 5.98 -8.39
C ALA A 15 -3.70 4.59 -8.77
N ALA A 16 -4.00 4.35 -10.06
CA ALA A 16 -4.42 3.03 -10.54
C ALA A 16 -3.33 1.96 -10.35
N ASN A 17 -2.09 2.25 -10.77
CA ASN A 17 -0.96 1.34 -10.61
C ASN A 17 -0.70 1.00 -9.13
N LEU A 18 -0.80 1.99 -8.24
CA LEU A 18 -0.63 1.78 -6.80
C LEU A 18 -1.78 0.95 -6.20
N ARG A 19 -3.00 1.05 -6.72
CA ARG A 19 -4.11 0.20 -6.31
C ARG A 19 -3.83 -1.28 -6.64
N ASP A 20 -3.34 -1.55 -7.85
CA ASP A 20 -2.97 -2.90 -8.28
C ASP A 20 -1.80 -3.46 -7.46
N LEU A 21 -0.82 -2.60 -7.16
CA LEU A 21 0.27 -2.95 -6.26
C LEU A 21 -0.23 -3.31 -4.86
N GLY A 22 -1.18 -2.54 -4.30
CA GLY A 22 -1.79 -2.82 -3.00
C GLY A 22 -2.52 -4.17 -2.98
N SER A 23 -3.25 -4.51 -4.04
CA SER A 23 -3.88 -5.83 -4.19
C SER A 23 -2.83 -6.96 -4.22
N THR A 24 -1.75 -6.76 -4.96
CA THR A 24 -0.63 -7.70 -5.04
C THR A 24 0.05 -7.88 -3.67
N MET A 25 0.25 -6.80 -2.91
CA MET A 25 0.80 -6.84 -1.57
C MET A 25 -0.07 -7.65 -0.61
N LEU A 26 -1.39 -7.42 -0.61
CA LEU A 26 -2.35 -8.18 0.19
C LEU A 26 -2.26 -9.69 -0.12
N SER A 27 -2.30 -10.03 -1.42
CA SER A 27 -2.22 -11.43 -1.86
C SER A 27 -0.91 -12.10 -1.43
N ARG A 28 0.23 -11.42 -1.61
CA ARG A 28 1.54 -11.95 -1.23
C ARG A 28 1.71 -12.10 0.28
N ASN A 29 1.25 -11.12 1.05
CA ASN A 29 1.29 -11.21 2.50
C ASN A 29 0.43 -12.38 3.00
N ALA A 30 -0.79 -12.54 2.48
CA ALA A 30 -1.67 -13.66 2.83
C ALA A 30 -1.03 -15.02 2.49
N ALA A 31 -0.39 -15.13 1.32
CA ALA A 31 0.30 -16.36 0.91
C ALA A 31 1.52 -16.69 1.80
N ALA A 32 2.22 -15.68 2.32
CA ALA A 32 3.40 -15.86 3.17
C ALA A 32 3.05 -16.09 4.65
N ALA A 33 1.88 -15.63 5.12
CA ALA A 33 1.54 -15.60 6.54
C ALA A 33 1.66 -16.96 7.24
N ALA A 34 1.12 -18.02 6.65
CA ALA A 34 1.18 -19.35 7.25
C ALA A 34 2.61 -19.90 7.33
N ALA A 35 3.44 -19.64 6.32
CA ALA A 35 4.82 -20.12 6.29
C ALA A 35 5.70 -19.41 7.32
N THR A 36 5.48 -18.12 7.56
CA THR A 36 6.27 -17.33 8.53
C THR A 36 5.80 -17.53 9.97
N MET A 37 4.53 -17.85 10.20
CA MET A 37 4.00 -18.12 11.54
C MET A 37 4.29 -19.54 12.04
N ASN A 38 4.44 -20.52 11.13
CA ASN A 38 4.60 -21.94 11.47
C ASN A 38 6.03 -22.44 11.25
N VAL A 39 7.04 -21.66 11.67
CA VAL A 39 8.43 -22.10 11.62
C VAL A 39 8.61 -23.30 12.55
N THR A 40 9.08 -24.42 12.02
CA THR A 40 9.33 -25.64 12.80
C THR A 40 10.67 -25.52 13.52
N PRO A 41 10.76 -25.87 14.82
CA PRO A 41 12.04 -25.92 15.53
C PRO A 41 13.03 -26.87 14.82
N PRO A 42 14.29 -26.47 14.62
CA PRO A 42 15.29 -27.32 13.97
C PRO A 42 15.68 -28.55 14.81
N ALA A 43 15.49 -28.49 16.14
CA ALA A 43 15.68 -29.60 17.08
C ALA A 43 14.72 -29.46 18.28
N ALA A 44 14.67 -30.50 19.12
CA ALA A 44 13.76 -30.58 20.28
C ALA A 44 14.27 -29.84 21.53
N ASP A 45 15.43 -29.19 21.46
CA ASP A 45 15.98 -28.43 22.57
C ASP A 45 15.22 -27.11 22.80
N GLU A 46 15.32 -26.59 24.02
CA GLU A 46 14.61 -25.38 24.43
C GLU A 46 15.00 -24.14 23.60
N VAL A 47 16.25 -24.04 23.13
CA VAL A 47 16.71 -22.89 22.33
C VAL A 47 16.08 -22.93 20.95
N SER A 48 16.01 -24.10 20.33
CA SER A 48 15.34 -24.32 19.05
C SER A 48 13.84 -24.02 19.12
N MET A 49 13.17 -24.48 20.17
CA MET A 49 11.74 -24.21 20.39
C MET A 49 11.48 -22.72 20.63
N LEU A 50 12.26 -22.08 21.51
CA LEU A 50 12.13 -20.65 21.79
C LEU A 50 12.37 -19.81 20.53
N THR A 51 13.34 -20.20 19.71
CA THR A 51 13.64 -19.53 18.44
C THR A 51 12.45 -19.60 17.47
N ALA A 52 11.84 -20.77 17.31
CA ALA A 52 10.64 -20.94 16.50
C ALA A 52 9.45 -20.10 17.03
N MET A 53 9.24 -20.07 18.35
CA MET A 53 8.24 -19.21 18.98
C MET A 53 8.49 -17.72 18.74
N HIS A 54 9.76 -17.30 18.75
CA HIS A 54 10.14 -15.92 18.47
C HIS A 54 9.79 -15.51 17.03
N PHE A 55 10.04 -16.40 16.06
CA PHE A 55 9.62 -16.16 14.67
C PHE A 55 8.09 -16.06 14.54
N ALA A 56 7.33 -16.93 15.21
CA ALA A 56 5.87 -16.87 15.20
C ALA A 56 5.35 -15.54 15.79
N ALA A 57 5.92 -15.10 16.92
CA ALA A 57 5.58 -13.83 17.54
C ALA A 57 5.93 -12.63 16.64
N HIS A 58 7.10 -12.66 16.00
CA HIS A 58 7.50 -11.63 15.04
C HIS A 58 6.58 -11.58 13.82
N ALA A 59 6.20 -12.74 13.27
CA ALA A 59 5.27 -12.82 12.16
C ALA A 59 3.89 -12.25 12.54
N ALA A 60 3.38 -12.54 13.75
CA ALA A 60 2.12 -11.98 14.24
C ALA A 60 2.19 -10.45 14.38
N ALA A 61 3.29 -9.91 14.93
CA ALA A 61 3.51 -8.47 15.00
C ALA A 61 3.59 -7.83 13.61
N PHE A 62 4.27 -8.49 12.66
CA PHE A 62 4.34 -8.04 11.28
C PHE A 62 2.95 -7.98 10.62
N GLN A 63 2.07 -8.95 10.86
CA GLN A 63 0.70 -8.92 10.32
C GLN A 63 -0.10 -7.69 10.80
N GLN A 64 0.09 -7.28 12.07
CA GLN A 64 -0.55 -6.07 12.61
C GLN A 64 -0.02 -4.82 11.90
N VAL A 65 1.31 -4.68 11.81
CA VAL A 65 1.96 -3.55 11.12
C VAL A 65 1.57 -3.51 9.64
N PHE A 66 1.52 -4.65 8.97
CA PHE A 66 1.12 -4.75 7.57
C PHE A 66 -0.33 -4.29 7.37
N SER A 67 -1.25 -4.69 8.25
CA SER A 67 -2.64 -4.21 8.22
C SER A 67 -2.71 -2.68 8.31
N ASP A 68 -1.96 -2.07 9.21
CA ASP A 68 -1.96 -0.61 9.35
C ASP A 68 -1.31 0.09 8.15
N ALA A 69 -0.22 -0.48 7.60
CA ALA A 69 0.39 0.00 6.37
C ALA A 69 -0.58 -0.05 5.18
N MET A 70 -1.41 -1.09 5.07
CA MET A 70 -2.41 -1.19 4.01
C MET A 70 -3.51 -0.12 4.12
N LYS A 71 -3.94 0.24 5.34
CA LYS A 71 -4.88 1.36 5.54
C LYS A 71 -4.29 2.69 5.09
N ILE A 72 -3.02 2.93 5.43
CA ILE A 72 -2.29 4.14 5.01
C ILE A 72 -2.17 4.17 3.48
N HIS A 73 -1.80 3.05 2.87
CA HIS A 73 -1.70 2.91 1.41
C HIS A 73 -3.04 3.20 0.71
N GLU A 74 -4.14 2.64 1.20
CA GLU A 74 -5.48 2.88 0.66
C GLU A 74 -5.88 4.36 0.75
N ALA A 75 -5.67 4.98 1.92
CA ALA A 75 -5.95 6.41 2.12
C ALA A 75 -5.12 7.29 1.16
N PHE A 76 -3.84 6.95 0.97
CA PHE A 76 -2.95 7.66 0.06
C PHE A 76 -3.40 7.54 -1.40
N VAL A 77 -3.70 6.32 -1.86
CA VAL A 77 -4.17 6.07 -3.24
C VAL A 77 -5.52 6.77 -3.50
N SER A 78 -6.43 6.76 -2.52
CA SER A 78 -7.71 7.47 -2.60
C SER A 78 -7.51 8.99 -2.72
N ALA A 79 -6.62 9.55 -1.90
CA ALA A 79 -6.28 10.97 -1.97
C ALA A 79 -5.66 11.36 -3.32
N MET A 80 -4.75 10.54 -3.86
CA MET A 80 -4.17 10.79 -5.19
C MET A 80 -5.23 10.81 -6.30
N ALA A 81 -6.17 9.86 -6.28
CA ALA A 81 -7.26 9.81 -7.25
C ALA A 81 -8.16 11.06 -7.15
N ALA A 82 -8.51 11.46 -5.92
CA ALA A 82 -9.30 12.67 -5.71
C ALA A 82 -8.56 13.94 -6.17
N CYS A 83 -7.26 14.05 -5.92
CA CYS A 83 -6.46 15.17 -6.40
C CYS A 83 -6.41 15.22 -7.93
N ALA A 84 -6.32 14.07 -8.61
CA ALA A 84 -6.35 14.02 -10.08
C ALA A 84 -7.65 14.64 -10.63
N ASP A 85 -8.79 14.29 -10.03
CA ASP A 85 -10.09 14.85 -10.42
C ASP A 85 -10.18 16.36 -10.15
N LEU A 86 -9.70 16.80 -8.98
CA LEU A 86 -9.68 18.22 -8.61
C LEU A 86 -8.81 19.06 -9.56
N TYR A 87 -7.62 18.56 -9.90
CA TYR A 87 -6.72 19.23 -10.84
C TYR A 87 -7.32 19.31 -12.24
N LYS A 88 -7.93 18.22 -12.73
CA LYS A 88 -8.63 18.20 -14.02
C LYS A 88 -9.75 19.22 -14.09
N GLU A 89 -10.56 19.33 -13.03
CA GLU A 89 -11.65 20.29 -12.94
C GLU A 89 -11.14 21.74 -12.85
N GLY A 90 -10.04 21.96 -12.13
CA GLY A 90 -9.37 23.26 -12.03
C GLY A 90 -8.84 23.74 -13.38
N GLU A 91 -8.15 22.88 -14.12
CA GLU A 91 -7.64 23.19 -15.47
C GLU A 91 -8.77 23.52 -16.44
N ARG A 92 -9.85 22.72 -16.43
CA ARG A 92 -11.05 22.96 -17.24
C ARG A 92 -11.67 24.33 -16.95
N THR A 93 -11.82 24.68 -15.67
CA THR A 93 -12.39 25.96 -15.24
C THR A 93 -11.52 27.14 -15.69
N ASN A 94 -10.21 27.02 -15.57
CA ASN A 94 -9.26 28.05 -16.02
C ASN A 94 -9.31 28.25 -17.55
N MET A 95 -9.44 27.17 -18.33
CA MET A 95 -9.57 27.26 -19.79
C MET A 95 -10.85 27.99 -20.21
N VAL A 96 -11.99 27.75 -19.53
CA VAL A 96 -13.26 28.42 -19.83
C VAL A 96 -13.19 29.92 -19.50
N GLY A 97 -12.52 30.32 -18.42
CA GLY A 97 -12.35 31.73 -18.05
C GLY A 97 -11.40 32.54 -18.95
N LEU A 98 -10.62 31.86 -19.80
CA LEU A 98 -9.73 32.47 -20.79
C LEU A 98 -10.37 32.63 -22.18
N ALA A 99 -11.53 32.01 -22.41
CA ALA A 99 -12.29 32.06 -23.67
C ALA A 99 -13.33 33.19 -23.65
#